data_AF-A0A511AFT6-F1
#
_entry.id   AF-A0A511AFT6-F1
#
_cell.length_a   1.000
_cell.length_b   1.000
_cell.length_c   1.000
_cell.angle_alpha   90.00
_cell.angle_beta   90.00
_cell.angle_gamma   90.00
#
_symmetry.space_group_name_H-M   'P 1'
#
loop_
_entity.id
_entity.type
_entity.pdbx_description
1 polymer ?
#
loop_
_entity_poly.entity_id
_entity_poly.type
_entity_poly.pdbx_seq_one_letter_code
_entity_poly.pdbx_strand_id
1 'polypeptide(L)'
;MNRRIAAFAIASVAILGLTACSGGAAEDTANDSADSADSAPAEETTTDQSVEEACGIVIPQLTEASSAMSEIDMTAAEADPQATVDQFNSFVGTLGETVDSVSNAEVKEATAAVYEDFTALGDLLTQVVVEQDMSAAGELSAITGDVTASATALQELCS
;
A
#
# COMPACT_ATOMS: atom_id res chain seq x y z
N MET A 1 -21.29 -21.74 -21.46
CA MET A 1 -21.93 -21.00 -20.35
C MET A 1 -21.27 -19.65 -20.25
N ASN A 2 -22.02 -18.59 -20.54
CA ASN A 2 -21.53 -17.22 -20.64
C ASN A 2 -21.36 -16.63 -19.25
N ARG A 3 -20.14 -16.24 -18.88
CA ARG A 3 -19.91 -15.39 -17.70
C ARG A 3 -19.52 -14.00 -18.17
N ARG A 4 -20.45 -13.08 -17.95
CA ARG A 4 -20.36 -11.67 -18.31
C ARG A 4 -19.31 -11.00 -17.43
N ILE A 5 -18.29 -10.44 -18.06
CA ILE A 5 -17.32 -9.56 -17.42
C ILE A 5 -18.03 -8.21 -17.26
N ALA A 6 -18.32 -7.82 -16.03
CA ALA A 6 -18.85 -6.50 -15.71
C ALA A 6 -17.67 -5.52 -15.77
N ALA A 7 -17.67 -4.66 -16.80
CA ALA A 7 -16.77 -3.53 -16.90
C ALA A 7 -17.24 -2.45 -15.91
N PHE A 8 -16.46 -2.21 -14.85
CA PHE A 8 -16.63 -1.02 -14.02
C PHE A 8 -15.95 0.15 -14.72
N ALA A 9 -16.76 1.05 -15.29
CA ALA A 9 -16.32 2.33 -15.80
C ALA A 9 -16.13 3.29 -14.61
N ILE A 10 -14.88 3.61 -14.28
CA ILE A 10 -14.56 4.67 -13.32
C ILE A 10 -14.75 6.00 -14.05
N ALA A 11 -15.84 6.69 -13.74
CA ALA A 11 -16.10 8.05 -14.20
C ALA A 11 -15.31 9.05 -13.34
N SER A 12 -14.21 9.57 -13.87
CA SER A 12 -13.44 10.65 -13.27
C SER A 12 -14.15 11.99 -13.50
N VAL A 13 -14.89 12.46 -12.49
CA VAL A 13 -15.34 13.86 -12.40
C VAL A 13 -14.32 14.61 -11.54
N ALA A 14 -13.31 15.18 -12.20
CA ALA A 14 -12.44 16.18 -11.59
C ALA A 14 -13.04 17.57 -11.83
N ILE A 15 -13.77 18.11 -10.85
CA ILE A 15 -14.06 19.55 -10.79
C ILE A 15 -12.95 20.18 -9.94
N LEU A 16 -11.86 20.57 -10.61
CA LEU A 16 -10.81 21.40 -10.02
C LEU A 16 -11.27 22.86 -10.05
N GLY A 17 -12.00 23.27 -9.01
CA GLY A 17 -12.24 24.67 -8.69
C GLY A 17 -11.09 25.24 -7.87
N LEU A 18 -9.92 25.42 -8.49
CA LEU A 18 -8.77 26.09 -7.86
C LEU A 18 -9.07 27.58 -7.67
N THR A 19 -9.18 27.97 -6.41
CA THR A 19 -9.27 29.35 -5.95
C THR A 19 -7.99 30.13 -6.32
N ALA A 20 -8.21 31.23 -7.03
CA ALA A 20 -7.50 32.52 -6.91
C ALA A 20 -5.96 32.50 -6.86
N CYS A 21 -5.33 32.41 -8.03
CA CYS A 21 -4.01 32.98 -8.25
C CYS A 21 -4.16 34.48 -8.57
N SER A 22 -3.51 35.31 -7.76
CA SER A 22 -3.47 36.77 -7.85
C SER A 22 -3.02 37.29 -9.23
N GLY A 23 -3.88 38.02 -9.93
CA GLY A 23 -3.46 38.93 -11.00
C GLY A 23 -4.54 39.29 -12.04
N GLY A 24 -4.98 40.56 -12.05
CA GLY A 24 -5.58 41.20 -13.23
C GLY A 24 -7.04 41.63 -13.08
N ALA A 25 -7.27 42.93 -13.26
CA ALA A 25 -8.59 43.58 -13.27
C ALA A 25 -9.43 43.26 -14.52
N ALA A 26 -10.76 43.14 -14.36
CA ALA A 26 -11.80 43.70 -15.25
C ALA A 26 -13.22 43.38 -14.72
N GLU A 27 -14.15 44.25 -15.08
CA GLU A 27 -15.49 44.52 -14.52
C GLU A 27 -16.61 43.48 -14.75
N ASP A 28 -17.63 43.60 -13.89
CA ASP A 28 -19.08 43.40 -14.07
C ASP A 28 -19.64 42.14 -14.76
N THR A 29 -20.52 41.42 -14.04
CA THR A 29 -21.98 41.52 -14.24
C THR A 29 -22.69 40.57 -13.28
N ALA A 30 -23.65 41.11 -12.51
CA ALA A 30 -24.58 40.38 -11.67
C ALA A 30 -25.52 39.48 -12.48
N ASN A 31 -25.82 38.27 -12.01
CA ASN A 31 -27.18 37.74 -12.11
C ASN A 31 -27.52 36.76 -10.98
N ASP A 32 -28.56 37.17 -10.28
CA ASP A 32 -29.41 36.51 -9.30
C ASP A 32 -29.86 35.09 -9.69
N SER A 33 -29.80 34.14 -8.76
CA SER A 33 -30.99 33.38 -8.31
C SER A 33 -30.58 32.24 -7.38
N ALA A 34 -31.23 32.24 -6.21
CA ALA A 34 -31.14 31.25 -5.17
C ALA A 34 -31.54 29.85 -5.63
N ASP A 35 -30.81 28.83 -5.16
CA ASP A 35 -31.43 27.61 -4.67
C ASP A 35 -30.62 27.11 -3.47
N SER A 36 -31.28 27.08 -2.32
CA SER A 36 -30.75 26.56 -1.07
C SER A 36 -30.80 25.03 -1.14
N ALA A 37 -29.69 24.42 -1.51
CA ALA A 37 -29.38 23.05 -1.11
C ALA A 37 -28.26 23.13 -0.08
N ASP A 38 -28.66 23.01 1.18
CA ASP A 38 -27.85 22.67 2.33
C ASP A 38 -27.04 21.40 2.00
N SER A 39 -25.86 21.58 1.41
CA SER A 39 -24.87 20.53 1.33
C SER A 39 -24.27 20.42 2.73
N ALA A 40 -24.89 19.58 3.55
CA ALA A 40 -24.24 19.01 4.71
C ALA A 40 -22.79 18.67 4.34
N PRO A 41 -21.79 19.02 5.17
CA PRO A 41 -20.44 18.55 4.96
C PRO A 41 -20.52 17.04 4.76
N ALA A 42 -20.02 16.56 3.62
CA ALA A 42 -19.72 15.14 3.51
C ALA A 42 -18.91 14.80 4.75
N GLU A 43 -19.34 13.78 5.50
CA GLU A 43 -18.53 13.30 6.62
C GLU A 43 -17.17 12.94 6.04
N GLU A 44 -16.21 13.85 6.23
CA GLU A 44 -14.81 13.51 6.25
C GLU A 44 -14.72 12.43 7.31
N THR A 45 -14.71 11.17 6.88
CA THR A 45 -14.23 10.08 7.70
C THR A 45 -12.84 10.51 8.12
N THR A 46 -12.77 11.07 9.32
CA THR A 46 -11.59 11.64 9.92
C THR A 46 -10.71 10.46 10.28
N THR A 47 -9.94 9.97 9.32
CA THR A 47 -8.63 9.44 9.65
C THR A 47 -7.77 10.67 9.87
N ASP A 48 -7.57 11.03 11.14
CA ASP A 48 -6.84 12.24 11.60
C ASP A 48 -5.42 12.35 11.02
N GLN A 49 -4.90 11.26 10.44
CA GLN A 49 -3.56 11.18 9.88
C GLN A 49 -3.55 11.55 8.39
N SER A 50 -2.79 12.59 8.07
CA SER A 50 -2.47 12.94 6.68
C SER A 50 -1.62 11.84 6.02
N VAL A 51 -1.62 11.78 4.68
CA VAL A 51 -0.75 10.86 3.92
C VAL A 51 0.71 11.06 4.30
N GLU A 52 1.15 12.31 4.43
CA GLU A 52 2.55 12.65 4.75
C GLU A 52 2.94 12.21 6.16
N GLU A 53 2.03 12.33 7.13
CA GLU A 53 2.25 11.81 8.49
C GLU A 53 2.27 10.28 8.54
N ALA A 54 1.38 9.61 7.80
CA ALA A 54 1.36 8.16 7.68
C ALA A 54 2.64 7.63 7.01
N CYS A 55 3.04 8.22 5.89
CA CYS A 55 4.30 7.90 5.21
C CYS A 55 5.52 8.19 6.09
N GLY A 56 5.45 9.21 6.96
CA GLY A 56 6.45 9.49 7.98
C GLY A 56 6.62 8.36 9.03
N ILE A 57 5.62 7.50 9.21
CA ILE A 57 5.70 6.28 10.05
C ILE A 57 6.21 5.09 9.22
N VAL A 58 5.62 4.89 8.04
CA VAL A 58 5.88 3.70 7.21
C VAL A 58 7.30 3.67 6.66
N ILE A 59 7.81 4.77 6.11
CA ILE A 59 9.12 4.79 5.43
C ILE A 59 10.29 4.44 6.37
N PRO A 60 10.38 5.01 7.60
CA PRO A 60 11.39 4.59 8.57
C PRO A 60 11.28 3.10 8.93
N GLN A 61 10.07 2.60 9.16
CA GLN A 61 9.88 1.19 9.52
C GLN A 61 10.22 0.26 8.38
N LEU A 62 9.89 0.60 7.13
CA LEU A 62 10.29 -0.17 5.96
C LEU A 62 11.82 -0.19 5.78
N THR A 63 12.51 0.91 6.11
CA THR A 63 13.98 0.99 6.07
C THR A 63 14.62 0.11 7.16
N GLU A 64 14.07 0.13 8.37
CA GLU A 64 14.49 -0.74 9.47
C GLU A 64 14.24 -2.21 9.13
N ALA A 65 13.04 -2.53 8.63
CA ALA A 65 12.67 -3.86 8.19
C ALA A 65 13.58 -4.35 7.06
N SER A 66 13.93 -3.50 6.08
CA SER A 66 14.89 -3.84 5.01
C SER A 66 16.29 -4.16 5.56
N SER A 67 16.69 -3.48 6.63
CA SER A 67 17.96 -3.75 7.32
C SER A 67 17.91 -5.11 8.02
N ALA A 68 16.82 -5.40 8.75
CA ALA A 68 16.58 -6.70 9.37
C ALA A 68 16.55 -7.84 8.34
N MET A 69 15.92 -7.62 7.18
CA MET A 69 15.90 -8.60 6.09
C MET A 69 17.30 -8.90 5.54
N SER A 70 18.18 -7.90 5.49
CA SER A 70 19.57 -8.07 5.07
C SER A 70 20.43 -8.85 6.09
N GLU A 71 19.98 -8.93 7.34
CA GLU A 71 20.62 -9.72 8.40
C GLU A 71 20.22 -11.20 8.36
N ILE A 72 19.16 -11.56 7.64
CA ILE A 72 18.73 -12.95 7.48
C ILE A 72 19.79 -13.71 6.69
N ASP A 73 20.45 -14.65 7.37
CA ASP A 73 21.40 -15.55 6.72
C ASP A 73 20.67 -16.63 5.93
N MET A 74 20.41 -16.35 4.65
CA MET A 74 19.82 -17.32 3.72
C MET A 74 20.73 -18.52 3.44
N THR A 75 22.04 -18.43 3.73
CA THR A 75 22.95 -19.58 3.57
C THR A 75 22.79 -20.61 4.68
N ALA A 76 22.24 -20.18 5.83
CA ALA A 76 21.91 -21.08 6.93
C ALA A 76 20.68 -21.97 6.63
N ALA A 77 19.90 -21.68 5.59
CA ALA A 77 18.70 -22.44 5.25
C ALA A 77 18.96 -23.92 4.96
N GLU A 78 20.17 -24.29 4.50
CA GLU A 78 20.55 -25.70 4.31
C GLU A 78 20.76 -26.44 5.64
N ALA A 79 21.15 -25.73 6.69
CA ALA A 79 21.43 -26.29 8.01
C ALA A 79 20.23 -26.20 8.97
N ASP A 80 19.47 -25.11 8.90
CA ASP A 80 18.28 -24.87 9.70
C ASP A 80 17.23 -24.07 8.90
N PRO A 81 16.46 -24.77 8.03
CA PRO A 81 15.47 -24.11 7.17
C PRO A 81 14.33 -23.45 7.95
N GLN A 82 13.99 -24.00 9.12
CA GLN A 82 12.96 -23.44 10.00
C GLN A 82 13.43 -22.12 10.62
N ALA A 83 14.66 -22.06 11.14
CA ALA A 83 15.20 -20.81 11.69
C ALA A 83 15.28 -19.68 10.65
N THR A 84 15.55 -19.98 9.37
CA THR A 84 15.52 -18.97 8.30
C THR A 84 14.10 -18.48 8.04
N VAL A 85 13.12 -19.40 7.94
CA VAL A 85 11.70 -19.06 7.77
C VAL A 85 11.17 -18.25 8.96
N ASP A 86 11.53 -18.60 10.19
CA ASP A 86 11.12 -17.88 11.39
C ASP A 86 11.66 -16.44 11.42
N GLN A 87 12.92 -16.24 11.02
CA GLN A 87 13.50 -14.89 10.89
C GLN A 87 12.78 -14.07 9.82
N PHE A 88 12.47 -14.69 8.68
CA PHE A 88 11.69 -14.04 7.63
C PHE A 88 10.29 -13.67 8.12
N ASN A 89 9.58 -14.60 8.77
CA ASN A 89 8.24 -14.35 9.31
C ASN A 89 8.25 -13.30 10.42
N SER A 90 9.32 -13.20 11.21
CA SER A 90 9.50 -12.11 12.17
C SER A 90 9.58 -10.76 11.47
N PHE A 91 10.29 -10.66 10.34
CA PHE A 91 10.32 -9.46 9.51
C PHE A 91 8.94 -9.11 8.96
N VAL A 92 8.21 -10.09 8.43
CA VAL A 92 6.82 -9.89 7.95
C VAL A 92 5.90 -9.45 9.08
N GLY A 93 6.08 -9.99 10.29
CA GLY A 93 5.37 -9.56 11.49
C GLY A 93 5.54 -8.07 11.78
N THR A 94 6.76 -7.55 11.68
CA THR A 94 7.03 -6.10 11.84
C THR A 94 6.29 -5.26 10.81
N LEU A 95 6.19 -5.71 9.56
CA LEU A 95 5.39 -5.01 8.53
C LEU A 95 3.89 -5.02 8.88
N GLY A 96 3.38 -6.12 9.44
CA GLY A 96 2.00 -6.18 9.95
C GLY A 96 1.74 -5.16 11.07
N GLU A 97 2.70 -5.01 11.99
CA GLU A 97 2.63 -3.97 13.03
C GLU A 97 2.67 -2.56 12.42
N THR A 98 3.43 -2.34 11.34
CA THR A 98 3.41 -1.08 10.58
C THR A 98 2.03 -0.79 10.02
N VAL A 99 1.39 -1.76 9.37
CA VAL A 99 0.01 -1.63 8.84
C VAL A 99 -0.98 -1.25 9.94
N ASP A 100 -0.85 -1.83 11.12
CA ASP A 100 -1.72 -1.53 12.26
C ASP A 100 -1.45 -0.15 12.89
N SER A 101 -0.24 0.37 12.76
CA SER A 101 0.14 1.70 13.24
C SER A 101 -0.36 2.87 12.36
N VAL A 102 -0.72 2.58 11.11
CA VAL A 102 -1.21 3.57 10.15
C VAL A 102 -2.74 3.65 10.23
N SER A 103 -3.24 4.87 10.34
CA SER A 103 -4.69 5.14 10.34
C SER A 103 -5.17 5.72 9.01
N ASN A 104 -4.31 6.38 8.24
CA ASN A 104 -4.65 6.84 6.90
C ASN A 104 -5.00 5.65 5.98
N ALA A 105 -6.22 5.63 5.45
CA ALA A 105 -6.73 4.46 4.71
C ALA A 105 -5.91 4.14 3.45
N GLU A 106 -5.49 5.17 2.69
CA GLU A 106 -4.73 4.98 1.45
C GLU A 106 -3.33 4.42 1.74
N VAL A 107 -2.62 5.02 2.70
CA VAL A 107 -1.29 4.55 3.09
C VAL A 107 -1.36 3.18 3.76
N LYS A 108 -2.41 2.93 4.56
CA LYS A 108 -2.65 1.62 5.18
C LYS A 108 -2.86 0.54 4.13
N GLU A 109 -3.69 0.79 3.12
CA GLU A 109 -3.96 -0.14 2.03
C GLU A 109 -2.68 -0.45 1.23
N ALA A 110 -1.90 0.58 0.87
CA ALA A 110 -0.64 0.39 0.17
C ALA A 110 0.39 -0.40 1.01
N THR A 111 0.48 -0.12 2.31
CA THR A 111 1.36 -0.85 3.24
C THR A 111 0.87 -2.28 3.45
N ALA A 112 -0.45 -2.51 3.50
CA ALA A 112 -1.05 -3.82 3.64
C ALA A 112 -0.76 -4.69 2.41
N ALA A 113 -0.82 -4.14 1.20
CA ALA A 113 -0.44 -4.86 -0.02
C ALA A 113 1.01 -5.35 0.04
N VAL A 114 1.95 -4.50 0.49
CA VAL A 114 3.35 -4.90 0.70
C VAL A 114 3.46 -6.03 1.73
N TYR A 115 2.78 -5.91 2.86
CA TYR A 115 2.74 -6.94 3.90
C TYR A 115 2.17 -8.27 3.39
N GLU A 116 1.08 -8.25 2.62
CA GLU A 116 0.44 -9.42 2.04
C GLU A 116 1.36 -10.13 1.05
N ASP A 117 2.05 -9.38 0.19
CA ASP A 117 3.00 -9.94 -0.78
C ASP A 117 4.21 -10.58 -0.08
N PHE A 118 4.72 -9.96 0.99
CA PHE A 118 5.78 -10.55 1.81
C PHE A 118 5.30 -11.78 2.60
N THR A 119 4.04 -11.80 3.04
CA THR A 119 3.43 -12.99 3.66
C THR A 119 3.38 -14.15 2.67
N ALA A 120 2.94 -13.90 1.43
CA ALA A 120 2.92 -14.90 0.37
C ALA A 120 4.34 -15.42 0.06
N LEU A 121 5.35 -14.54 0.10
CA LEU A 121 6.75 -14.94 -0.06
C LEU A 121 7.23 -15.84 1.08
N GLY A 122 6.82 -15.57 2.32
CA GLY A 122 7.14 -16.41 3.49
C GLY A 122 6.50 -17.79 3.44
N ASP A 123 5.24 -17.85 2.99
CA ASP A 123 4.53 -19.11 2.76
C ASP A 123 5.23 -19.93 1.67
N LEU A 124 5.65 -19.29 0.58
CA LEU A 124 6.42 -19.94 -0.47
C LEU A 124 7.78 -20.45 0.05
N LEU A 125 8.49 -19.63 0.84
CA LEU A 125 9.77 -20.03 1.45
C LEU A 125 9.58 -21.26 2.34
N THR A 126 8.48 -21.30 3.11
CA THR A 126 8.10 -22.46 3.93
C THR A 126 7.90 -23.69 3.05
N GLN A 127 7.08 -23.60 2.00
CA GLN A 127 6.83 -24.73 1.09
C GLN A 127 8.11 -25.25 0.44
N VAL A 128 8.96 -24.35 -0.09
CA VAL A 128 10.15 -24.74 -0.85
C VAL A 128 11.26 -25.26 0.07
N VAL A 129 11.50 -24.62 1.21
CA VAL A 129 12.68 -24.87 2.04
C VAL A 129 12.36 -25.86 3.18
N VAL A 130 11.21 -25.72 3.83
CA VAL A 130 10.81 -26.61 4.93
C VAL A 130 10.12 -27.86 4.39
N GLU A 131 9.11 -27.68 3.54
CA GLU A 131 8.31 -28.80 3.01
C GLU A 131 8.99 -29.49 1.82
N GLN A 132 10.05 -28.88 1.28
CA GLN A 132 10.81 -29.34 0.10
C GLN A 132 9.94 -29.48 -1.16
N ASP A 133 8.86 -28.70 -1.27
CA ASP A 133 8.02 -28.64 -2.46
C ASP A 133 8.65 -27.72 -3.52
N MET A 134 9.55 -28.30 -4.31
CA MET A 134 10.20 -27.60 -5.42
C MET A 134 9.23 -27.26 -6.57
N SER A 135 7.99 -27.76 -6.56
CA SER A 135 6.99 -27.37 -7.56
C SER A 135 6.45 -25.96 -7.30
N ALA A 136 6.41 -25.54 -6.03
CA ALA A 136 6.02 -24.19 -5.62
C ALA A 136 7.05 -23.14 -6.04
N ALA A 137 8.33 -23.50 -6.18
CA ALA A 137 9.41 -22.58 -6.54
C ALA A 137 9.19 -21.82 -7.86
N GLY A 138 8.32 -22.33 -8.75
CA GLY A 138 7.90 -21.61 -9.96
C GLY A 138 7.14 -20.31 -9.70
N GLU A 139 6.54 -20.15 -8.51
CA GLU A 139 5.77 -18.98 -8.11
C GLU A 139 6.67 -17.83 -7.61
N LEU A 140 7.95 -18.10 -7.33
CA LEU A 140 8.89 -17.11 -6.77
C LEU A 140 9.00 -15.85 -7.62
N SER A 141 9.07 -16.01 -8.94
CA SER A 141 9.18 -14.85 -9.86
C SER A 141 7.91 -14.01 -9.90
N ALA A 142 6.73 -14.63 -9.72
CA ALA A 142 5.46 -13.90 -9.67
C ALA A 142 5.37 -13.10 -8.38
N ILE A 143 5.57 -13.75 -7.23
CA ILE A 143 5.52 -13.11 -5.92
C ILE A 143 6.56 -11.99 -5.79
N THR A 144 7.79 -12.20 -6.30
CA THR A 144 8.81 -11.12 -6.31
C THR A 144 8.37 -9.93 -7.17
N GLY A 145 7.66 -10.19 -8.25
CA GLY A 145 7.05 -9.15 -9.09
C GLY A 145 5.97 -8.37 -8.35
N ASP A 146 5.11 -9.07 -7.61
CA ASP A 146 4.04 -8.47 -6.81
C ASP A 146 4.62 -7.61 -5.68
N VAL A 147 5.58 -8.13 -4.89
CA VAL A 147 6.33 -7.36 -3.87
C VAL A 147 6.93 -6.08 -4.44
N THR A 148 7.54 -6.17 -5.63
CA THR A 148 8.16 -5.00 -6.28
C THR A 148 7.11 -3.98 -6.69
N ALA A 149 5.97 -4.44 -7.20
CA ALA A 149 4.87 -3.58 -7.63
C ALA A 149 4.21 -2.86 -6.45
N SER A 150 3.91 -3.58 -5.35
CA SER A 150 3.34 -2.98 -4.14
C SER A 150 4.31 -2.02 -3.47
N ALA A 151 5.60 -2.37 -3.38
CA ALA A 151 6.62 -1.47 -2.83
C ALA A 151 6.76 -0.19 -3.67
N THR A 152 6.69 -0.31 -5.00
CA THR A 152 6.72 0.86 -5.91
C THR A 152 5.49 1.73 -5.70
N ALA A 153 4.29 1.14 -5.63
CA ALA A 153 3.05 1.88 -5.40
C ALA A 153 3.06 2.62 -4.05
N LEU A 154 3.56 1.99 -2.99
CA LEU A 154 3.74 2.62 -1.70
C LEU A 154 4.76 3.78 -1.77
N GLN A 155 5.85 3.61 -2.50
CA GLN A 155 6.85 4.66 -2.67
C GLN A 155 6.31 5.86 -3.46
N GLU A 156 5.55 5.62 -4.53
CA GLU A 156 4.87 6.68 -5.30
C GLU A 156 3.82 7.43 -4.47
N LEU A 157 3.13 6.73 -3.56
CA LEU A 157 2.19 7.36 -2.63
C LEU A 157 2.90 8.24 -1.59
N CYS A 158 4.11 7.86 -1.19
CA CYS A 158 4.90 8.52 -0.14
C CYS A 158 5.98 9.48 -0.67
N SER A 159 5.99 9.78 -1.97
CA SER A 159 6.92 10.72 -2.63
C SER A 159 6.30 12.09 -2.86
#